data_AF-Q5KSC9-F1
#
_entry.id   AF-Q5KSC9-F1
#
_cell.length_a   1.000
_cell.length_b   1.000
_cell.length_c   1.000
_cell.angle_alpha   90.00
_cell.angle_beta   90.00
_cell.angle_gamma   90.00
#
_symmetry.space_group_name_H-M   'P 1'
#
loop_
_entity.id
_entity.type
_entity.pdbx_description
1 polymer ?
#
loop_
_entity_poly.entity_id
_entity_poly.type
_entity_poly.pdbx_seq_one_letter_code
_entity_poly.pdbx_strand_id
1 'polypeptide(L)'
;FWIWGGGLQKSQHTKLSNNFNNVLAINELKYHEPETLLISNVGEVNSDDLIDIYIPPYYFCYTGSVVEPLLDFPDNIAMQLWEDTDQTDWLSLYAPSNQCQLKSKELPGKIINTEKITLTKWPVRSRAVLTKVCYEEGRSILGRMKSVVFIRTSTPNPNKLVIDMAETYFINNWTAKVNEFRAKRLVIMPEDVKRWVESNKGAKRIEPELMELLTGEILVKPMNDVNIHLKLESLLKDNTTIMTKQQQARIIVWQRKAVCAIYSNLFVKVKDRLKSILHDKIIYADGLRPDEISARVRLCKNVAGFFENDLTKQDRQTDAPIITTEMYMYDLLGVHPNVIASWREMHEVWRFKSNNYWGYGKAVRLTGQATTAIGNCITDSQVHQEFVRSNFQILQLALFLGDDMCMVLSERPNTKNLRKNIATRFNMQSKDAWYKNGATFCSMVMSRTPTGAELCPDVVRLKFRYEVTNGVHEANKENILMRKASYIMMLGEGPNIKVVVNQLSLPIKPLLWYDFESMIRAVGDKYNMSHVQVMGIITIYCKC
;
A
#
# COMPACT_ATOMS: atom_id res chain seq x y z
N PHE A 1 -29.29 5.75 44.80
CA PHE A 1 -29.79 5.13 46.04
C PHE A 1 -29.90 3.63 45.80
N TRP A 2 -29.17 2.83 46.61
CA TRP A 2 -29.28 1.38 46.90
C TRP A 2 -29.19 0.40 45.70
N ILE A 3 -28.03 -0.17 45.35
CA ILE A 3 -27.35 -1.38 45.92
C ILE A 3 -28.26 -2.59 46.13
N TRP A 4 -28.18 -3.54 45.19
CA TRP A 4 -28.06 -5.00 45.41
C TRP A 4 -27.02 -5.46 44.36
N GLY A 5 -25.86 -6.03 44.69
CA GLY A 5 -25.62 -7.01 45.75
C GLY A 5 -25.77 -8.45 45.25
N GLY A 6 -25.50 -8.72 43.97
CA GLY A 6 -25.39 -10.07 43.43
C GLY A 6 -23.93 -10.39 43.15
N GLY A 7 -23.31 -11.18 44.03
CA GLY A 7 -21.97 -11.71 43.80
C GLY A 7 -21.95 -12.50 42.49
N LEU A 8 -21.15 -12.04 41.53
CA LEU A 8 -20.66 -12.90 40.46
C LEU A 8 -19.92 -14.05 41.13
N GLN A 9 -20.59 -15.19 41.25
CA GLN A 9 -19.89 -16.46 41.39
C GLN A 9 -18.86 -16.47 40.27
N LYS A 10 -17.57 -16.56 40.67
CA LYS A 10 -16.49 -16.97 39.77
C LYS A 10 -16.90 -18.34 39.24
N SER A 11 -17.63 -18.34 38.12
CA SER A 11 -17.93 -19.54 37.36
C SER A 11 -16.60 -20.20 37.12
N GLN A 12 -16.50 -21.45 37.57
CA GLN A 12 -15.37 -22.31 37.32
C GLN A 12 -14.85 -22.06 35.91
N HIS A 13 -13.60 -21.63 35.78
CA HIS A 13 -12.88 -21.73 34.51
C HIS A 13 -12.80 -23.22 34.20
N THR A 14 -13.83 -23.74 33.53
CA THR A 14 -13.73 -24.94 32.73
C THR A 14 -12.46 -24.72 31.91
N LYS A 15 -11.50 -25.63 31.99
CA LYS A 15 -10.38 -25.70 31.03
C LYS A 15 -11.01 -25.87 29.65
N LEU A 16 -11.43 -24.77 29.05
CA LEU A 16 -11.89 -24.69 27.68
C LEU A 16 -10.68 -25.11 26.87
N SER A 17 -10.82 -26.22 26.14
CA SER A 17 -9.77 -26.70 25.26
C SER A 17 -9.34 -25.54 24.36
N ASN A 18 -8.03 -25.27 24.28
CA ASN A 18 -7.43 -24.34 23.32
C ASN A 18 -7.73 -24.85 21.91
N ASN A 19 -8.91 -24.53 21.39
CA ASN A 19 -9.37 -25.07 20.13
C ASN A 19 -9.76 -23.91 19.19
N PHE A 20 -8.96 -23.77 18.13
CA PHE A 20 -9.20 -22.83 17.04
C PHE A 20 -10.55 -23.07 16.33
N ASN A 21 -11.21 -24.21 16.55
CA ASN A 21 -12.53 -24.52 15.99
C ASN A 21 -13.61 -23.50 16.33
N ASN A 22 -13.47 -22.76 17.45
CA ASN A 22 -14.42 -21.70 17.81
C ASN A 22 -14.49 -20.56 16.78
N VAL A 23 -13.46 -20.42 15.92
CA VAL A 23 -13.46 -19.48 14.80
C VAL A 23 -14.60 -19.76 13.81
N LEU A 24 -15.08 -21.01 13.69
CA LEU A 24 -16.17 -21.35 12.78
C LEU A 24 -17.45 -20.57 13.08
N ALA A 25 -17.67 -20.17 14.34
CA ALA A 25 -18.82 -19.35 14.73
C ALA A 25 -18.81 -17.97 14.04
N ILE A 26 -17.63 -17.44 13.67
CA ILE A 26 -17.52 -16.17 12.94
C ILE A 26 -18.20 -16.25 11.57
N ASN A 27 -18.20 -17.43 10.92
CA ASN A 27 -18.85 -17.63 9.61
C ASN A 27 -20.39 -17.54 9.69
N GLU A 28 -20.96 -17.63 10.89
CA GLU A 28 -22.41 -17.59 11.14
C GLU A 28 -22.88 -16.25 11.72
N LEU A 29 -21.96 -15.31 11.97
CA LEU A 29 -22.33 -14.00 12.54
C LEU A 29 -23.11 -13.17 11.53
N LYS A 30 -24.36 -12.85 11.87
CA LYS A 30 -25.24 -11.97 11.10
C LYS A 30 -25.25 -10.57 11.72
N TYR A 31 -24.23 -9.78 11.41
CA TYR A 31 -24.22 -8.35 11.79
C TYR A 31 -25.10 -7.49 10.88
N HIS A 32 -25.21 -7.90 9.61
CA HIS A 32 -26.04 -7.27 8.60
C HIS A 32 -26.78 -8.35 7.80
N GLU A 33 -27.86 -7.98 7.13
CA GLU A 33 -28.53 -8.88 6.19
C GLU A 33 -27.55 -9.25 5.06
N PRO A 34 -27.31 -10.55 4.82
CA PRO A 34 -26.39 -10.99 3.78
C PRO A 34 -26.96 -10.65 2.39
N GLU A 35 -26.21 -9.88 1.62
CA GLU A 35 -26.54 -9.57 0.23
C GLU A 35 -25.74 -10.48 -0.71
N THR A 36 -26.41 -11.10 -1.69
CA THR A 36 -25.76 -11.84 -2.78
C THR A 36 -26.14 -11.18 -4.10
N LEU A 37 -25.16 -10.91 -4.96
CA LEU A 37 -25.42 -10.32 -6.27
C LEU A 37 -26.03 -11.35 -7.23
N LEU A 38 -27.17 -11.01 -7.82
CA LEU A 38 -27.76 -11.77 -8.93
C LEU A 38 -26.98 -11.48 -10.22
N ILE A 39 -26.55 -12.53 -10.91
CA ILE A 39 -25.84 -12.44 -12.20
C ILE A 39 -26.67 -13.22 -13.23
N SER A 40 -26.96 -12.61 -14.37
CA SER A 40 -27.60 -13.26 -15.52
C SER A 40 -26.57 -14.10 -16.29
N ASN A 41 -26.91 -15.37 -16.58
CA ASN A 41 -26.03 -16.28 -17.31
C ASN A 41 -25.77 -15.81 -18.75
N VAL A 42 -24.50 -15.81 -19.15
CA VAL A 42 -24.07 -15.71 -20.56
C VAL A 42 -23.10 -16.87 -20.81
N GLY A 43 -23.24 -17.50 -21.98
CA GLY A 43 -22.78 -18.86 -22.29
C GLY A 43 -21.28 -19.11 -22.22
N GLU A 44 -20.96 -20.41 -22.25
CA GLU A 44 -19.61 -20.98 -22.15
C GLU A 44 -18.76 -20.73 -23.40
N VAL A 45 -17.51 -20.32 -23.19
CA VAL A 45 -16.41 -20.51 -24.15
C VAL A 45 -15.11 -20.78 -23.37
N ASN A 46 -14.31 -21.70 -23.90
CA ASN A 46 -13.02 -22.15 -23.37
C ASN A 46 -12.02 -20.99 -23.23
N SER A 47 -11.28 -21.00 -22.12
CA SER A 47 -10.07 -20.18 -21.93
C SER A 47 -8.86 -21.07 -22.06
N ASP A 48 -7.95 -20.70 -22.96
CA ASP A 48 -6.58 -21.20 -22.92
C ASP A 48 -5.88 -20.57 -21.70
N ASP A 49 -5.38 -21.44 -20.82
CA ASP A 49 -4.31 -21.10 -19.87
C ASP A 49 -3.11 -20.56 -20.65
N LEU A 50 -2.19 -19.83 -19.98
CA LEU A 50 -0.74 -19.67 -20.27
C LEU A 50 -0.26 -18.30 -19.68
N ILE A 51 0.91 -18.05 -19.07
CA ILE A 51 2.11 -18.80 -18.60
C ILE A 51 2.86 -17.88 -17.59
N ASP A 52 3.52 -18.45 -16.59
CA ASP A 52 4.69 -17.87 -15.89
C ASP A 52 5.91 -17.77 -16.84
N ILE A 53 6.01 -16.73 -17.67
CA ILE A 53 7.21 -16.51 -18.50
C ILE A 53 8.07 -15.46 -17.82
N TYR A 54 9.12 -15.90 -17.13
CA TYR A 54 10.27 -15.05 -16.88
C TYR A 54 11.01 -14.82 -18.21
N ILE A 55 11.10 -13.55 -18.63
CA ILE A 55 11.87 -13.15 -19.81
C ILE A 55 13.12 -12.43 -19.31
N PRO A 56 14.33 -12.95 -19.53
CA PRO A 56 15.55 -12.25 -19.15
C PRO A 56 15.65 -10.91 -19.92
N PRO A 57 16.23 -9.86 -19.32
CA PRO A 57 16.49 -8.61 -20.03
C PRO A 57 17.52 -8.82 -21.15
N TYR A 58 17.56 -7.88 -22.10
CA TYR A 58 18.55 -7.91 -23.16
C TYR A 58 19.95 -7.64 -22.59
N TYR A 59 20.96 -8.37 -23.08
CA TYR A 59 22.35 -8.13 -22.71
C TYR A 59 22.91 -6.98 -23.55
N PHE A 60 23.38 -5.92 -22.90
CA PHE A 60 24.20 -4.88 -23.51
C PHE A 60 25.48 -4.67 -22.70
N CYS A 61 26.65 -4.77 -23.34
CA CYS A 61 27.94 -4.53 -22.71
C CYS A 61 28.24 -3.04 -22.68
N TYR A 62 28.03 -2.39 -21.54
CA TYR A 62 28.49 -1.02 -21.31
C TYR A 62 30.03 -0.99 -21.20
N THR A 63 30.70 -0.20 -22.04
CA THR A 63 32.18 -0.16 -22.12
C THR A 63 32.84 0.89 -21.21
N GLY A 64 32.08 1.58 -20.35
CA GLY A 64 32.64 2.46 -19.33
C GLY A 64 33.21 3.78 -19.83
N SER A 65 32.96 4.86 -19.09
CA SER A 65 33.76 6.10 -19.14
C SER A 65 33.99 6.59 -17.70
N VAL A 66 35.11 7.29 -17.47
CA VAL A 66 35.44 7.88 -16.16
C VAL A 66 34.50 9.07 -15.94
N VAL A 67 33.59 8.95 -14.98
CA VAL A 67 32.59 9.98 -14.66
C VAL A 67 33.07 10.78 -13.45
N GLU A 68 33.09 12.11 -13.56
CA GLU A 68 33.31 13.01 -12.42
C GLU A 68 32.13 12.90 -11.44
N PRO A 69 32.38 12.84 -10.12
CA PRO A 69 31.31 12.76 -9.14
C PRO A 69 30.46 14.03 -9.19
N LEU A 70 29.15 13.85 -9.36
CA LEU A 70 28.20 14.91 -9.04
C LEU A 70 28.32 15.24 -7.55
N LEU A 71 28.89 16.40 -7.25
CA LEU A 71 28.80 16.99 -5.92
C LEU A 71 27.40 17.60 -5.82
N ASP A 72 26.47 16.84 -5.24
CA ASP A 72 25.25 17.42 -4.66
C ASP A 72 25.71 18.33 -3.50
N PHE A 73 26.11 19.56 -3.81
CA PHE A 73 26.35 20.54 -2.77
C PHE A 73 25.00 20.81 -2.09
N PRO A 74 24.88 20.57 -0.77
CA PRO A 74 23.65 20.90 -0.07
C PRO A 74 23.43 22.40 -0.18
N ASP A 75 22.20 22.79 -0.46
CA ASP A 75 21.82 24.19 -0.40
C ASP A 75 21.84 24.68 1.06
N ASN A 76 21.95 26.00 1.25
CA ASN A 76 21.93 26.61 2.58
C ASN A 76 20.69 26.21 3.38
N ILE A 77 19.58 25.93 2.69
CA ILE A 77 18.32 25.50 3.29
C ILE A 77 18.46 24.10 3.91
N ALA A 78 19.05 23.14 3.20
CA ALA A 78 19.31 21.80 3.72
C ALA A 78 20.30 21.84 4.88
N MET A 79 21.37 22.65 4.77
CA MET A 79 22.32 22.84 5.87
C MET A 79 21.61 23.37 7.12
N GLN A 80 20.89 24.49 6.98
CA GLN A 80 20.15 25.13 8.06
C GLN A 80 19.15 24.16 8.72
N LEU A 81 18.41 23.39 7.92
CA LEU A 81 17.43 22.43 8.43
C LEU A 81 18.06 21.38 9.37
N TRP A 82 19.25 20.88 9.05
CA TRP A 82 19.92 19.84 9.82
C TRP A 82 20.78 20.41 10.96
N GLU A 83 21.19 21.68 10.87
CA GLU A 83 21.90 22.39 11.93
C GLU A 83 20.96 23.02 12.97
N ASP A 84 19.70 23.27 12.60
CA ASP A 84 18.64 23.75 13.49
C ASP A 84 18.13 22.65 14.44
N THR A 85 18.89 22.39 15.51
CA THR A 85 18.58 21.36 16.50
C THR A 85 17.57 21.80 17.56
N ASP A 86 17.30 23.10 17.70
CA ASP A 86 16.36 23.61 18.70
C ASP A 86 14.96 23.77 18.09
N GLN A 87 14.07 22.84 18.44
CA GLN A 87 12.67 22.84 18.02
C GLN A 87 11.72 23.06 19.21
N THR A 88 12.20 23.68 20.29
CA THR A 88 11.42 23.87 21.53
C THR A 88 10.24 24.82 21.37
N ASP A 89 10.26 25.68 20.36
CA ASP A 89 9.16 26.58 19.99
C ASP A 89 8.08 25.92 19.10
N TRP A 90 8.21 24.62 18.82
CA TRP A 90 7.28 23.88 17.99
C TRP A 90 6.17 23.21 18.81
N LEU A 91 5.05 23.91 18.96
CA LEU A 91 3.79 23.32 19.42
C LEU A 91 2.63 23.88 18.59
N SER A 92 1.86 23.00 17.94
CA SER A 92 0.63 23.43 17.31
C SER A 92 -0.43 22.33 17.33
N LEU A 93 -1.67 22.75 17.47
CA LEU A 93 -2.86 21.92 17.29
C LEU A 93 -3.88 22.80 16.57
N TYR A 94 -4.59 22.25 15.58
CA TYR A 94 -5.63 22.97 14.86
C TYR A 94 -6.97 22.29 15.04
N ALA A 95 -8.05 23.07 14.97
CA ALA A 95 -9.40 22.52 14.97
C ALA A 95 -9.67 21.67 13.72
N PRO A 96 -10.52 20.65 13.79
CA PRO A 96 -10.89 19.87 12.60
C PRO A 96 -11.58 20.76 11.55
N SER A 97 -11.26 20.51 10.27
CA SER A 97 -11.95 21.18 9.16
C SER A 97 -13.38 20.66 8.94
N ASN A 98 -13.68 19.47 9.44
CA ASN A 98 -14.93 18.75 9.25
C ASN A 98 -15.60 18.50 10.60
N GLN A 99 -16.90 18.20 10.59
CA GLN A 99 -17.62 17.81 11.80
C GLN A 99 -17.05 16.50 12.36
N CYS A 100 -16.19 16.61 13.38
CA CYS A 100 -15.65 15.47 14.11
C CYS A 100 -15.32 15.87 15.55
N GLN A 101 -15.30 14.87 16.43
CA GLN A 101 -14.89 15.05 17.82
C GLN A 101 -13.64 14.20 18.07
N LEU A 102 -12.60 14.84 18.61
CA LEU A 102 -11.40 14.20 19.08
C LEU A 102 -11.23 14.55 20.55
N LYS A 103 -11.10 13.53 21.39
CA LYS A 103 -10.82 13.71 22.82
C LYS A 103 -9.33 13.46 23.05
N SER A 104 -8.71 14.28 23.90
CA SER A 104 -7.28 14.22 24.22
C SER A 104 -7.03 14.35 25.72
N LYS A 105 -5.98 13.70 26.22
CA LYS A 105 -5.35 13.96 27.53
C LYS A 105 -3.90 14.44 27.38
N GLU A 106 -3.42 14.66 26.16
CA GLU A 106 -2.07 15.12 25.93
C GLU A 106 -1.88 16.54 26.45
N LEU A 107 -0.81 16.77 27.22
CA LEU A 107 -0.43 18.07 27.75
C LEU A 107 1.06 18.33 27.42
N PRO A 108 1.43 19.57 27.04
CA PRO A 108 2.82 19.95 26.85
C PRO A 108 3.48 20.08 28.23
N GLY A 109 4.14 19.02 28.69
CA GLY A 109 4.70 18.97 30.05
C GLY A 109 6.21 18.84 30.13
N LYS A 110 6.91 18.59 29.01
CA LYS A 110 8.35 18.35 29.00
C LYS A 110 9.00 18.69 27.66
N ILE A 111 10.21 19.21 27.74
CA ILE A 111 11.15 19.22 26.62
C ILE A 111 11.75 17.82 26.52
N ILE A 112 11.86 17.28 25.30
CA ILE A 112 12.46 15.97 25.05
C ILE A 112 13.55 16.10 24.01
N ASN A 113 14.60 15.29 24.17
CA ASN A 113 15.61 15.12 23.14
C ASN A 113 15.23 13.91 22.28
N THR A 114 15.30 14.07 20.95
CA THR A 114 15.09 12.99 20.00
C THR A 114 16.27 12.92 19.06
N GLU A 115 16.87 11.74 18.94
CA GLU A 115 17.98 11.50 18.03
C GLU A 115 17.48 10.89 16.72
N LYS A 116 18.16 11.24 15.63
CA LYS A 116 17.99 10.70 14.28
C LYS A 116 19.36 10.53 13.65
N ILE A 117 19.50 9.52 12.81
CA ILE A 117 20.80 9.20 12.19
C ILE A 117 20.72 9.39 10.68
N THR A 118 21.69 10.12 10.17
CA THR A 118 21.93 10.33 8.75
C THR A 118 23.22 9.62 8.35
N LEU A 119 23.25 9.08 7.14
CA LEU A 119 24.42 8.45 6.53
C LEU A 119 25.22 9.45 5.67
N THR A 120 24.69 10.65 5.50
CA THR A 120 25.32 11.80 4.84
C THR A 120 25.18 13.03 5.74
N LYS A 121 26.09 14.00 5.62
CA LYS A 121 26.14 15.16 6.52
C LYS A 121 24.87 16.03 6.44
N TRP A 122 24.37 16.30 5.23
CA TRP A 122 23.19 17.15 5.01
C TRP A 122 22.27 16.56 3.93
N PRO A 123 21.42 15.56 4.26
CA PRO A 123 20.49 14.97 3.30
C PRO A 123 19.58 16.03 2.65
N VAL A 124 19.59 16.13 1.32
CA VAL A 124 18.91 17.22 0.60
C VAL A 124 17.42 16.93 0.36
N ARG A 125 17.04 15.67 0.13
CA ARG A 125 15.63 15.30 -0.15
C ARG A 125 14.98 14.43 0.92
N SER A 126 15.78 13.62 1.61
CA SER A 126 15.30 12.73 2.65
C SER A 126 15.17 13.45 3.98
N ARG A 127 14.10 13.17 4.72
CA ARG A 127 13.69 13.92 5.90
C ARG A 127 13.27 12.97 7.01
N ALA A 128 13.81 13.18 8.21
CA ALA A 128 13.42 12.41 9.37
C ALA A 128 12.08 12.91 9.94
N VAL A 129 11.12 12.00 10.14
CA VAL A 129 9.85 12.35 10.80
C VAL A 129 10.03 12.31 12.31
N LEU A 130 9.64 13.40 12.98
CA LEU A 130 9.62 13.51 14.43
C LEU A 130 8.24 13.10 14.97
N THR A 131 8.17 11.90 15.55
CA THR A 131 6.91 11.30 16.03
C THR A 131 6.64 11.52 17.51
N LYS A 132 7.57 12.14 18.25
CA LYS A 132 7.45 12.35 19.70
C LYS A 132 7.06 13.78 20.07
N VAL A 133 6.86 14.65 19.08
CA VAL A 133 6.45 16.03 19.27
C VAL A 133 5.03 16.05 19.84
N CYS A 134 4.81 16.82 20.89
CA CYS A 134 3.50 16.96 21.52
C CYS A 134 2.49 17.45 20.47
N TYR A 135 1.28 16.87 20.49
CA TYR A 135 0.19 17.12 19.55
C TYR A 135 0.40 16.63 18.12
N GLU A 136 1.54 16.04 17.77
CA GLU A 136 1.76 15.56 16.40
C GLU A 136 0.83 14.42 16.01
N GLU A 137 0.46 13.56 16.98
CA GLU A 137 -0.53 12.52 16.77
C GLU A 137 -1.93 13.10 16.56
N GLY A 138 -2.33 14.07 17.39
CA GLY A 138 -3.58 14.80 17.24
C GLY A 138 -3.69 15.52 15.90
N ARG A 139 -2.63 16.25 15.51
CA ARG A 139 -2.51 16.88 14.18
C ARG A 139 -2.67 15.86 13.06
N SER A 140 -1.99 14.72 13.17
CA SER A 140 -2.04 13.68 12.13
C SER A 140 -3.42 13.03 12.03
N ILE A 141 -4.09 12.79 13.15
CA ILE A 141 -5.49 12.34 13.18
C ILE A 141 -6.40 13.38 12.49
N LEU A 142 -6.32 14.66 12.87
CA LEU A 142 -7.21 15.69 12.34
C LEU A 142 -6.96 15.96 10.85
N GLY A 143 -5.71 16.16 10.43
CA GLY A 143 -5.38 16.53 9.05
C GLY A 143 -5.29 15.38 8.06
N ARG A 144 -4.85 14.19 8.50
CA ARG A 144 -4.71 13.03 7.61
C ARG A 144 -5.87 12.05 7.67
N MET A 145 -6.58 11.93 8.79
CA MET A 145 -7.71 11.01 8.91
C MET A 145 -9.06 11.71 8.76
N LYS A 146 -9.24 12.88 9.38
CA LYS A 146 -10.56 13.52 9.49
C LYS A 146 -10.86 14.61 8.47
N SER A 147 -9.84 15.17 7.82
CA SER A 147 -9.98 16.24 6.83
C SER A 147 -10.39 15.71 5.45
N VAL A 148 -11.55 15.05 5.35
CA VAL A 148 -12.17 14.61 4.08
C VAL A 148 -12.56 15.84 3.25
N VAL A 149 -12.40 15.76 1.92
CA VAL A 149 -12.85 16.83 1.01
C VAL A 149 -14.13 16.37 0.35
N PHE A 150 -15.16 17.22 0.30
CA PHE A 150 -16.46 16.87 -0.30
C PHE A 150 -16.58 17.52 -1.68
N ILE A 151 -16.41 16.71 -2.74
CA ILE A 151 -16.42 17.11 -4.15
C ILE A 151 -17.49 16.35 -4.94
N ARG A 152 -17.88 15.16 -4.47
CA ARG A 152 -18.83 14.29 -5.16
C ARG A 152 -20.18 15.00 -5.35
N THR A 153 -20.69 14.97 -6.58
CA THR A 153 -22.03 15.47 -6.94
C THR A 153 -22.98 14.37 -7.39
N SER A 154 -22.46 13.18 -7.71
CA SER A 154 -23.22 12.01 -8.12
C SER A 154 -22.61 10.75 -7.52
N THR A 155 -23.43 9.80 -7.08
CA THR A 155 -22.94 8.53 -6.52
C THR A 155 -23.27 7.40 -7.48
N PRO A 156 -22.26 6.71 -8.06
CA PRO A 156 -22.50 5.52 -8.86
C PRO A 156 -23.27 4.45 -8.06
N ASN A 157 -24.14 3.71 -8.73
CA ASN A 157 -24.77 2.54 -8.13
C ASN A 157 -23.71 1.44 -7.91
N PRO A 158 -23.44 1.00 -6.66
CA PRO A 158 -22.38 0.03 -6.39
C PRO A 158 -22.56 -1.33 -7.09
N ASN A 159 -23.80 -1.80 -7.24
CA ASN A 159 -24.10 -3.05 -7.94
C ASN A 159 -23.78 -2.92 -9.42
N LYS A 160 -24.29 -1.88 -10.10
CA LYS A 160 -23.94 -1.65 -11.51
C LYS A 160 -22.42 -1.51 -11.70
N LEU A 161 -21.76 -0.76 -10.82
CA LEU A 161 -20.34 -0.50 -10.92
C LEU A 161 -19.50 -1.78 -10.79
N VAL A 162 -19.85 -2.70 -9.88
CA VAL A 162 -19.08 -3.95 -9.73
C VAL A 162 -19.21 -4.86 -10.97
N ILE A 163 -20.36 -4.81 -11.65
CA ILE A 163 -20.58 -5.53 -12.91
C ILE A 163 -19.80 -4.86 -14.04
N ASP A 164 -19.88 -3.52 -14.17
CA ASP A 164 -19.09 -2.75 -15.13
C ASP A 164 -17.58 -3.02 -14.94
N MET A 165 -17.11 -3.19 -13.69
CA MET A 165 -15.73 -3.58 -13.39
C MET A 165 -15.42 -5.00 -13.85
N ALA A 166 -16.27 -5.97 -13.55
CA ALA A 166 -16.08 -7.35 -13.98
C ALA A 166 -16.01 -7.45 -15.51
N GLU A 167 -16.90 -6.77 -16.22
CA GLU A 167 -16.89 -6.68 -17.69
C GLU A 167 -15.64 -6.00 -18.26
N THR A 168 -15.00 -5.12 -17.50
CA THR A 168 -13.81 -4.37 -17.96
C THR A 168 -12.50 -5.08 -17.66
N TYR A 169 -12.40 -5.70 -16.48
CA TYR A 169 -11.14 -6.19 -15.94
C TYR A 169 -11.02 -7.70 -15.93
N PHE A 170 -12.11 -8.45 -16.02
CA PHE A 170 -12.07 -9.90 -15.97
C PHE A 170 -11.99 -10.54 -17.36
N ILE A 171 -11.64 -11.82 -17.38
CA ILE A 171 -11.70 -12.68 -18.56
C ILE A 171 -13.12 -12.74 -19.16
N ASN A 172 -13.23 -13.00 -20.47
CA ASN A 172 -14.53 -12.97 -21.18
C ASN A 172 -15.60 -13.91 -20.58
N ASN A 173 -15.21 -15.04 -19.98
CA ASN A 173 -16.08 -16.03 -19.35
C ASN A 173 -16.14 -15.91 -17.81
N TRP A 174 -15.87 -14.73 -17.27
CA TRP A 174 -15.77 -14.51 -15.83
C TRP A 174 -17.01 -14.93 -15.03
N THR A 175 -18.21 -14.85 -15.63
CA THR A 175 -19.48 -15.25 -14.97
C THR A 175 -19.46 -16.73 -14.57
N ALA A 176 -18.98 -17.62 -15.43
CA ALA A 176 -18.80 -19.03 -15.13
C ALA A 176 -17.78 -19.24 -14.01
N LYS A 177 -16.67 -18.50 -14.03
CA LYS A 177 -15.63 -18.57 -13.00
C LYS A 177 -16.14 -18.09 -11.63
N VAL A 178 -16.92 -17.01 -11.60
CA VAL A 178 -17.60 -16.53 -10.40
C VAL A 178 -18.59 -17.56 -9.87
N ASN A 179 -19.36 -18.22 -10.75
CA ASN A 179 -20.25 -19.30 -10.32
C ASN A 179 -19.48 -20.48 -9.72
N GLU A 180 -18.30 -20.84 -10.25
CA GLU A 180 -17.40 -21.82 -9.64
C GLU A 180 -16.95 -21.37 -8.23
N PHE A 181 -16.52 -20.10 -8.10
CA PHE A 181 -16.11 -19.52 -6.82
C PHE A 181 -17.24 -19.50 -5.79
N ARG A 182 -18.48 -19.27 -6.23
CA ARG A 182 -19.68 -19.27 -5.39
C ARG A 182 -20.14 -20.67 -5.02
N ALA A 183 -19.95 -21.66 -5.89
CA ALA A 183 -20.19 -23.07 -5.55
C ALA A 183 -19.22 -23.56 -4.46
N LYS A 184 -18.00 -23.00 -4.43
CA LYS A 184 -16.97 -23.29 -3.43
C LYS A 184 -16.67 -22.05 -2.59
N ARG A 185 -17.64 -21.56 -1.80
CA ARG A 185 -17.46 -20.30 -1.07
C ARG A 185 -16.25 -20.32 -0.12
N LEU A 186 -15.55 -19.19 -0.04
CA LEU A 186 -14.51 -18.96 0.95
C LEU A 186 -15.13 -18.64 2.30
N VAL A 187 -14.71 -19.39 3.31
CA VAL A 187 -15.06 -19.23 4.72
C VAL A 187 -13.78 -19.21 5.55
N ILE A 188 -13.89 -18.79 6.81
CA ILE A 188 -12.77 -18.78 7.74
C ILE A 188 -12.57 -20.19 8.28
N MET A 189 -11.36 -20.72 8.11
CA MET A 189 -10.99 -22.08 8.54
C MET A 189 -10.06 -22.05 9.78
N PRO A 190 -10.29 -22.90 10.79
CA PRO A 190 -9.45 -23.00 11.98
C PRO A 190 -7.96 -23.22 11.67
N GLU A 191 -7.66 -24.07 10.69
CA GLU A 191 -6.29 -24.43 10.28
C GLU A 191 -5.54 -23.24 9.70
N ASP A 192 -6.24 -22.38 8.95
CA ASP A 192 -5.67 -21.16 8.40
C ASP A 192 -5.34 -20.18 9.52
N VAL A 193 -6.25 -20.00 10.49
CA VAL A 193 -6.00 -19.10 11.63
C VAL A 193 -4.83 -19.60 12.46
N LYS A 194 -4.79 -20.90 12.76
CA LYS A 194 -3.68 -21.54 13.48
C LYS A 194 -2.34 -21.31 12.77
N ARG A 195 -2.27 -21.59 11.47
CA ARG A 195 -1.07 -21.36 10.66
C ARG A 195 -0.61 -19.91 10.70
N TRP A 196 -1.54 -18.96 10.61
CA TRP A 196 -1.21 -17.54 10.69
C TRP A 196 -0.59 -17.19 12.05
N VAL A 197 -1.18 -17.66 13.15
CA VAL A 197 -0.68 -17.41 14.51
C VAL A 197 0.72 -18.00 14.71
N GLU A 198 0.91 -19.25 14.32
CA GLU A 198 2.18 -19.97 14.48
C GLU A 198 3.32 -19.35 13.66
N SER A 199 3.02 -18.82 12.47
CA SER A 199 4.01 -18.14 11.62
C SER A 199 4.41 -16.74 12.11
N ASN A 200 3.68 -16.17 13.07
CA ASN A 200 3.89 -14.80 13.51
C ASN A 200 4.94 -14.71 14.64
N LYS A 201 5.89 -13.78 14.53
CA LYS A 201 6.91 -13.51 15.58
C LYS A 201 6.29 -13.25 16.97
N GLY A 202 5.03 -12.80 17.01
CA GLY A 202 4.28 -12.52 18.25
C GLY A 202 3.39 -13.66 18.75
N ALA A 203 3.50 -14.89 18.24
CA ALA A 203 2.58 -16.01 18.51
C ALA A 203 2.18 -16.13 19.99
N LYS A 204 3.16 -16.11 20.91
CA LYS A 204 2.96 -16.22 22.37
C LYS A 204 2.00 -15.19 22.98
N ARG A 205 1.84 -14.02 22.35
CA ARG A 205 0.90 -12.97 22.79
C ARG A 205 -0.43 -13.03 22.03
N ILE A 206 -0.39 -13.46 20.77
CA ILE A 206 -1.54 -13.46 19.87
C ILE A 206 -2.49 -14.62 20.22
N GLU A 207 -1.96 -15.80 20.52
CA GLU A 207 -2.78 -16.97 20.81
C GLU A 207 -3.69 -16.76 22.03
N PRO A 208 -3.19 -16.28 23.20
CA PRO A 208 -4.08 -15.97 24.33
C PRO A 208 -5.10 -14.88 24.01
N GLU A 209 -4.70 -13.83 23.30
CA GLU A 209 -5.60 -12.74 22.88
C GLU A 209 -6.72 -13.25 21.98
N LEU A 210 -6.41 -14.17 21.06
CA LEU A 210 -7.38 -14.81 20.17
C LEU A 210 -8.33 -15.70 20.95
N MET A 211 -7.83 -16.51 21.89
CA MET A 211 -8.69 -17.37 22.71
C MET A 211 -9.62 -16.55 23.61
N GLU A 212 -9.14 -15.45 24.20
CA GLU A 212 -9.99 -14.50 24.93
C GLU A 212 -11.08 -13.91 24.02
N LEU A 213 -10.71 -13.50 22.80
CA LEU A 213 -11.66 -12.99 21.81
C LEU A 213 -12.78 -13.99 21.50
N LEU A 214 -12.41 -15.24 21.23
CA LEU A 214 -13.32 -16.32 20.82
C LEU A 214 -14.16 -16.88 21.97
N THR A 215 -13.71 -16.76 23.22
CA THR A 215 -14.43 -17.29 24.41
C THR A 215 -15.50 -16.35 24.96
N GLY A 216 -15.72 -15.19 24.32
CA GLY A 216 -16.86 -14.32 24.61
C GLY A 216 -16.54 -12.84 24.65
N GLU A 217 -15.27 -12.42 24.52
CA GLU A 217 -14.93 -10.99 24.51
C GLU A 217 -15.61 -10.26 23.34
N ILE A 218 -15.89 -10.94 22.22
CA ILE A 218 -16.61 -10.38 21.07
C ILE A 218 -18.00 -9.81 21.44
N LEU A 219 -18.63 -10.30 22.51
CA LEU A 219 -19.95 -9.84 22.98
C LEU A 219 -19.86 -8.51 23.75
N VAL A 220 -18.70 -8.20 24.33
CA VAL A 220 -18.47 -7.01 25.16
C VAL A 220 -17.53 -6.00 24.52
N LYS A 221 -16.64 -6.44 23.64
CA LYS A 221 -15.71 -5.61 22.86
C LYS A 221 -15.95 -5.83 21.36
N PRO A 222 -16.42 -4.80 20.65
CA PRO A 222 -16.58 -4.82 19.20
C PRO A 222 -15.26 -5.12 18.48
N MET A 223 -15.36 -5.84 17.36
CA MET A 223 -14.19 -6.09 16.50
C MET A 223 -13.73 -4.84 15.72
N ASN A 224 -14.59 -3.82 15.62
CA ASN A 224 -14.30 -2.54 14.96
C ASN A 224 -13.58 -1.52 15.87
N ASP A 225 -13.10 -1.96 17.04
CA ASP A 225 -12.15 -1.21 17.86
C ASP A 225 -10.74 -1.29 17.25
N VAL A 226 -10.17 -0.13 16.95
CA VAL A 226 -8.85 0.01 16.33
C VAL A 226 -7.91 0.85 17.16
N ASN A 227 -6.61 0.63 16.94
CA ASN A 227 -5.55 1.40 17.56
C ASN A 227 -4.95 2.36 16.54
N ILE A 228 -4.48 3.52 17.01
CA ILE A 228 -3.75 4.50 16.21
C ILE A 228 -2.36 4.69 16.80
N HIS A 229 -1.37 4.83 15.92
CA HIS A 229 -0.05 5.35 16.30
C HIS A 229 0.59 6.09 15.13
N LEU A 230 1.62 6.90 15.42
CA LEU A 230 2.44 7.54 14.41
C LEU A 230 3.45 6.55 13.80
N LYS A 231 3.56 6.58 12.47
CA LYS A 231 4.51 5.76 11.72
C LYS A 231 5.92 6.29 11.89
N LEU A 232 6.84 5.40 12.28
CA LEU A 232 8.26 5.70 12.32
C LEU A 232 8.85 5.49 10.92
N GLU A 233 9.14 6.59 10.21
CA GLU A 233 9.73 6.55 8.87
C GLU A 233 10.60 7.78 8.59
N SER A 234 11.46 7.68 7.57
CA SER A 234 11.93 8.85 6.83
C SER A 234 11.00 9.12 5.63
N LEU A 235 10.84 10.38 5.25
CA LEU A 235 10.07 10.80 4.08
C LEU A 235 11.03 11.30 3.00
N LEU A 236 10.76 10.94 1.75
CA LEU A 236 11.35 11.62 0.60
C LEU A 236 10.33 12.61 0.07
N LYS A 237 10.73 13.87 -0.12
CA LYS A 237 9.90 14.87 -0.77
C LYS A 237 10.56 15.32 -2.06
N ASP A 238 9.75 15.57 -3.08
CA ASP A 238 10.22 16.10 -4.36
C ASP A 238 10.60 17.59 -4.23
N ASN A 239 9.88 18.34 -3.38
CA ASN A 239 10.21 19.72 -3.04
C ASN A 239 11.01 19.79 -1.73
N THR A 240 12.02 20.67 -1.69
CA THR A 240 12.85 20.92 -0.52
C THR A 240 11.97 21.38 0.65
N THR A 241 11.90 20.57 1.71
CA THR A 241 11.27 21.02 2.97
C THR A 241 12.21 22.01 3.62
N ILE A 242 11.73 23.24 3.78
CA ILE A 242 12.51 24.37 4.27
C ILE A 242 12.59 24.36 5.81
N MET A 243 11.58 23.78 6.48
CA MET A 243 11.52 23.74 7.94
C MET A 243 11.00 22.40 8.45
N THR A 244 11.57 21.89 9.54
CA THR A 244 11.18 20.63 10.19
C THR A 244 9.69 20.62 10.56
N LYS A 245 9.17 21.76 11.00
CA LYS A 245 7.77 21.97 11.44
C LYS A 245 6.71 21.77 10.35
N GLN A 246 7.11 21.84 9.07
CA GLN A 246 6.23 21.57 7.92
C GLN A 246 5.99 20.07 7.70
N GLN A 247 6.71 19.21 8.42
CA GLN A 247 6.49 17.78 8.35
C GLN A 247 5.27 17.40 9.17
N GLN A 248 4.53 16.44 8.63
CA GLN A 248 3.42 15.80 9.33
C GLN A 248 3.61 14.30 9.24
N ALA A 249 3.66 13.62 10.37
CA ALA A 249 3.77 12.19 10.49
C ALA A 249 2.58 11.50 9.83
N ARG A 250 2.81 10.31 9.25
CA ARG A 250 1.72 9.42 8.83
C ARG A 250 1.20 8.68 10.06
N ILE A 251 -0.10 8.40 10.10
CA ILE A 251 -0.71 7.54 11.10
C ILE A 251 -0.87 6.14 10.55
N ILE A 252 -0.86 5.15 11.44
CA ILE A 252 -1.30 3.79 11.17
C ILE A 252 -2.51 3.51 12.05
N VAL A 253 -3.65 3.25 11.43
CA VAL A 253 -4.88 2.80 12.08
C VAL A 253 -5.02 1.29 11.88
N TRP A 254 -4.89 0.50 12.95
CA TRP A 254 -4.74 -0.96 12.85
C TRP A 254 -5.66 -1.72 13.82
N GLN A 255 -6.12 -2.90 13.39
CA GLN A 255 -6.97 -3.79 14.20
C GLN A 255 -6.15 -4.64 15.16
N ARG A 256 -6.77 -5.12 16.24
CA ARG A 256 -6.17 -6.12 17.14
C ARG A 256 -5.61 -7.31 16.36
N LYS A 257 -4.47 -7.83 16.80
CA LYS A 257 -3.80 -8.95 16.09
C LYS A 257 -4.65 -10.21 16.04
N ALA A 258 -5.49 -10.44 17.07
CA ALA A 258 -6.48 -11.51 17.05
C ALA A 258 -7.48 -11.39 15.89
N VAL A 259 -7.98 -10.18 15.60
CA VAL A 259 -8.86 -9.94 14.43
C VAL A 259 -8.09 -10.17 13.13
N CYS A 260 -6.84 -9.68 13.05
CA CYS A 260 -6.01 -9.95 11.88
C CYS A 260 -5.79 -11.46 11.66
N ALA A 261 -5.58 -12.23 12.73
CA ALA A 261 -5.40 -13.69 12.65
C ALA A 261 -6.62 -14.39 12.03
N ILE A 262 -7.82 -13.95 12.39
CA ILE A 262 -9.09 -14.50 11.90
C ILE A 262 -9.24 -14.27 10.38
N TYR A 263 -8.98 -13.05 9.89
CA TYR A 263 -9.33 -12.67 8.51
C TYR A 263 -8.18 -12.74 7.49
N SER A 264 -6.91 -12.69 7.90
CA SER A 264 -5.80 -12.49 6.95
C SER A 264 -5.72 -13.56 5.86
N ASN A 265 -5.77 -14.84 6.24
CA ASN A 265 -5.64 -15.94 5.28
C ASN A 265 -6.85 -16.07 4.35
N LEU A 266 -8.05 -15.71 4.82
CA LEU A 266 -9.23 -15.60 3.95
C LEU A 266 -8.94 -14.60 2.83
N PHE A 267 -8.46 -13.40 3.17
CA PHE A 267 -8.20 -12.37 2.17
C PHE A 267 -6.99 -12.67 1.28
N VAL A 268 -6.03 -13.49 1.70
CA VAL A 268 -5.02 -14.06 0.79
C VAL A 268 -5.71 -14.89 -0.30
N LYS A 269 -6.63 -15.79 0.07
CA LYS A 269 -7.39 -16.59 -0.91
C LYS A 269 -8.27 -15.73 -1.83
N VAL A 270 -8.83 -14.62 -1.32
CA VAL A 270 -9.57 -13.65 -2.13
C VAL A 270 -8.66 -12.99 -3.17
N LYS A 271 -7.44 -12.58 -2.78
CA LYS A 271 -6.45 -12.03 -3.72
C LYS A 271 -6.08 -13.04 -4.81
N ASP A 272 -5.88 -14.30 -4.43
CA ASP A 272 -5.55 -15.36 -5.40
C ASP A 272 -6.68 -15.56 -6.41
N ARG A 273 -7.94 -15.58 -5.95
CA ARG A 273 -9.11 -15.62 -6.84
C ARG A 273 -9.20 -14.40 -7.75
N LEU A 274 -8.95 -13.21 -7.21
CA LEU A 274 -8.94 -11.99 -8.01
C LEU A 274 -7.90 -12.10 -9.13
N LYS A 275 -6.66 -12.45 -8.81
CA LYS A 275 -5.61 -12.64 -9.83
C LYS A 275 -5.99 -13.65 -10.89
N SER A 276 -6.64 -14.75 -10.50
CA SER A 276 -7.01 -15.82 -11.43
C SER A 276 -8.13 -15.49 -12.41
N ILE A 277 -8.88 -14.40 -12.17
CA ILE A 277 -10.02 -14.01 -13.00
C ILE A 277 -9.76 -12.72 -13.80
N LEU A 278 -8.67 -12.00 -13.50
CA LEU A 278 -8.26 -10.81 -14.26
C LEU A 278 -7.91 -11.18 -15.71
N HIS A 279 -8.26 -10.29 -16.63
CA HIS A 279 -7.85 -10.34 -18.03
C HIS A 279 -6.31 -10.29 -18.12
N ASP A 280 -5.71 -10.93 -19.12
CA ASP A 280 -4.25 -11.00 -19.27
C ASP A 280 -3.55 -9.62 -19.28
N LYS A 281 -4.20 -8.59 -19.84
CA LYS A 281 -3.78 -7.18 -19.83
C LYS A 281 -3.81 -6.52 -18.45
N ILE A 282 -4.37 -7.13 -17.42
CA ILE A 282 -4.58 -6.53 -16.09
C ILE A 282 -3.82 -7.33 -15.05
N ILE A 283 -2.89 -6.69 -14.35
CA ILE A 283 -2.02 -7.33 -13.35
C ILE A 283 -2.23 -6.68 -12.00
N TYR A 284 -2.68 -7.48 -11.04
CA TYR A 284 -2.57 -7.15 -9.62
C TYR A 284 -1.22 -7.62 -9.09
N ALA A 285 -0.29 -6.69 -8.89
CA ALA A 285 1.13 -6.98 -8.68
C ALA A 285 1.51 -7.45 -7.27
N ASP A 286 0.54 -7.59 -6.35
CA ASP A 286 0.80 -8.00 -4.97
C ASP A 286 1.48 -9.37 -4.95
N GLY A 287 2.61 -9.50 -4.25
CA GLY A 287 3.38 -10.76 -4.20
C GLY A 287 4.27 -11.06 -5.41
N LEU A 288 4.31 -10.20 -6.43
CA LEU A 288 5.30 -10.29 -7.52
C LEU A 288 6.60 -9.55 -7.14
N ARG A 289 7.73 -10.08 -7.58
CA ARG A 289 9.03 -9.42 -7.48
C ARG A 289 9.23 -8.42 -8.63
N PRO A 290 10.14 -7.43 -8.48
CA PRO A 290 10.47 -6.47 -9.54
C PRO A 290 10.82 -7.13 -10.89
N ASP A 291 11.53 -8.25 -10.86
CA ASP A 291 11.96 -8.98 -12.05
C ASP A 291 10.78 -9.63 -12.80
N GLU A 292 9.79 -10.13 -12.07
CA GLU A 292 8.56 -10.73 -12.63
C GLU A 292 7.67 -9.66 -13.25
N ILE A 293 7.51 -8.51 -12.58
CA ILE A 293 6.75 -7.37 -13.11
C ILE A 293 7.45 -6.85 -14.38
N SER A 294 8.77 -6.66 -14.34
CA SER A 294 9.54 -6.18 -15.49
C SER A 294 9.45 -7.15 -16.68
N ALA A 295 9.52 -8.47 -16.43
CA ALA A 295 9.32 -9.49 -17.46
C ALA A 295 7.94 -9.38 -18.11
N ARG A 296 6.88 -9.16 -17.31
CA ARG A 296 5.52 -8.96 -17.84
C ARG A 296 5.40 -7.69 -18.68
N VAL A 297 6.10 -6.63 -18.33
CA VAL A 297 6.15 -5.37 -19.11
C VAL A 297 6.89 -5.57 -20.44
N ARG A 298 7.97 -6.38 -20.48
CA ARG A 298 8.74 -6.69 -21.72
C ARG A 298 7.94 -7.37 -22.83
N LEU A 299 6.83 -8.01 -22.47
CA LEU A 299 5.88 -8.56 -23.44
C LEU A 299 5.14 -7.48 -24.24
N CYS A 300 5.06 -6.25 -23.74
CA CYS A 300 4.46 -5.13 -24.46
C CYS A 300 5.35 -4.70 -25.64
N LYS A 301 4.74 -4.43 -26.79
CA LYS A 301 5.42 -4.06 -28.05
C LYS A 301 4.83 -2.78 -28.62
N ASN A 302 5.57 -2.03 -29.43
CA ASN A 302 5.07 -0.77 -30.01
C ASN A 302 4.54 0.21 -28.95
N VAL A 303 5.23 0.30 -27.81
CA VAL A 303 4.81 1.15 -26.68
C VAL A 303 5.00 2.63 -27.05
N ALA A 304 3.93 3.42 -26.99
CA ALA A 304 4.00 4.86 -27.19
C ALA A 304 4.38 5.61 -25.91
N GLY A 305 3.93 5.11 -24.76
CA GLY A 305 4.22 5.68 -23.46
C GLY A 305 3.41 5.03 -22.35
N PHE A 306 3.42 5.71 -21.22
CA PHE A 306 2.91 5.25 -19.95
C PHE A 306 1.94 6.28 -19.38
N PHE A 307 0.85 5.77 -18.81
CA PHE A 307 -0.15 6.57 -18.14
C PHE A 307 -0.15 6.26 -16.65
N GLU A 308 -0.02 7.30 -15.84
CA GLU A 308 -0.13 7.25 -14.39
C GLU A 308 -1.30 8.10 -13.93
N ASN A 309 -1.90 7.72 -12.81
CA ASN A 309 -2.85 8.57 -12.12
C ASN A 309 -2.78 8.41 -10.61
N ASP A 310 -2.21 9.40 -9.92
CA ASP A 310 -2.07 9.40 -8.46
C ASP A 310 -3.35 9.91 -7.79
N LEU A 311 -4.03 9.04 -7.01
CA LEU A 311 -5.20 9.40 -6.22
C LEU A 311 -4.79 10.07 -4.90
N THR A 312 -5.11 11.34 -4.77
CA THR A 312 -4.70 12.14 -3.60
C THR A 312 -5.41 11.67 -2.32
N LYS A 313 -4.63 11.03 -1.43
CA LYS A 313 -5.07 10.56 -0.11
C LYS A 313 -6.26 9.59 -0.19
N GLN A 314 -6.15 8.59 -1.07
CA GLN A 314 -7.19 7.59 -1.34
C GLN A 314 -7.83 6.99 -0.08
N ASP A 315 -7.04 6.55 0.90
CA ASP A 315 -7.56 5.93 2.12
C ASP A 315 -8.61 6.81 2.82
N ARG A 316 -8.30 8.10 2.93
CA ARG A 316 -9.15 9.10 3.59
C ARG A 316 -10.41 9.42 2.79
N GLN A 317 -10.36 9.33 1.46
CA GLN A 317 -11.48 9.68 0.58
C GLN A 317 -12.39 8.48 0.27
N THR A 318 -11.92 7.26 0.56
CA THR A 318 -12.73 6.04 0.47
C THR A 318 -13.91 6.16 1.43
N ASP A 319 -15.13 6.01 0.91
CA ASP A 319 -16.37 6.18 1.67
C ASP A 319 -17.34 5.01 1.49
N ALA A 320 -18.53 5.08 2.11
CA ALA A 320 -19.45 3.95 2.20
C ALA A 320 -19.85 3.35 0.82
N PRO A 321 -20.20 4.14 -0.22
CA PRO A 321 -20.48 3.58 -1.54
C PRO A 321 -19.30 2.83 -2.18
N ILE A 322 -18.08 3.33 -1.99
CA ILE A 322 -16.85 2.68 -2.49
C ILE A 322 -16.64 1.34 -1.78
N ILE A 323 -16.78 1.33 -0.44
CA ILE A 323 -16.67 0.14 0.39
C ILE A 323 -17.77 -0.88 0.05
N THR A 324 -18.99 -0.43 -0.26
CA THR A 324 -20.06 -1.34 -0.70
C THR A 324 -19.71 -2.03 -2.02
N THR A 325 -19.12 -1.30 -2.98
CA THR A 325 -18.62 -1.90 -4.23
C THR A 325 -17.52 -2.94 -3.95
N GLU A 326 -16.65 -2.69 -2.97
CA GLU A 326 -15.65 -3.66 -2.50
C GLU A 326 -16.30 -4.92 -1.90
N MET A 327 -17.33 -4.78 -1.05
CA MET A 327 -18.04 -5.94 -0.48
C MET A 327 -18.70 -6.79 -1.57
N TYR A 328 -19.26 -6.14 -2.59
CA TYR A 328 -19.80 -6.79 -3.78
C TYR A 328 -18.74 -7.52 -4.59
N MET A 329 -17.55 -6.95 -4.73
CA MET A 329 -16.42 -7.64 -5.36
C MET A 329 -16.04 -8.90 -4.57
N TYR A 330 -16.06 -8.86 -3.23
CA TYR A 330 -15.81 -10.06 -2.42
C TYR A 330 -16.85 -11.17 -2.62
N ASP A 331 -18.12 -10.82 -2.85
CA ASP A 331 -19.16 -11.81 -3.21
C ASP A 331 -18.93 -12.42 -4.60
N LEU A 332 -18.48 -11.63 -5.59
CA LEU A 332 -18.07 -12.16 -6.90
C LEU A 332 -16.88 -13.12 -6.77
N LEU A 333 -15.92 -12.80 -5.91
CA LEU A 333 -14.78 -13.66 -5.61
C LEU A 333 -15.16 -14.87 -4.70
N GLY A 334 -16.45 -15.03 -4.40
CA GLY A 334 -17.02 -16.18 -3.72
C GLY A 334 -16.78 -16.21 -2.22
N VAL A 335 -16.57 -15.07 -1.56
CA VAL A 335 -16.59 -15.02 -0.08
C VAL A 335 -18.00 -15.30 0.41
N HIS A 336 -18.14 -16.00 1.54
CA HIS A 336 -19.45 -16.28 2.12
C HIS A 336 -20.16 -14.98 2.57
N PRO A 337 -21.46 -14.78 2.28
CA PRO A 337 -22.15 -13.51 2.57
C PRO A 337 -22.12 -13.10 4.04
N ASN A 338 -22.22 -14.06 4.97
CA ASN A 338 -22.11 -13.77 6.41
C ASN A 338 -20.70 -13.25 6.78
N VAL A 339 -19.66 -13.76 6.14
CA VAL A 339 -18.27 -13.31 6.38
C VAL A 339 -18.05 -11.91 5.80
N ILE A 340 -18.68 -11.60 4.67
CA ILE A 340 -18.70 -10.24 4.11
C ILE A 340 -19.45 -9.30 5.07
N ALA A 341 -20.60 -9.73 5.60
CA ALA A 341 -21.37 -8.96 6.57
C ALA A 341 -20.57 -8.71 7.86
N SER A 342 -19.89 -9.72 8.40
CA SER A 342 -19.04 -9.55 9.59
C SER A 342 -17.84 -8.65 9.33
N TRP A 343 -17.28 -8.68 8.12
CA TRP A 343 -16.19 -7.78 7.73
C TRP A 343 -16.66 -6.35 7.49
N ARG A 344 -17.86 -6.15 6.94
CA ARG A 344 -18.47 -4.83 6.72
C ARG A 344 -18.60 -4.02 8.02
N GLU A 345 -18.89 -4.69 9.13
CA GLU A 345 -18.98 -4.06 10.47
C GLU A 345 -17.68 -3.32 10.86
N MET A 346 -16.52 -3.72 10.33
CA MET A 346 -15.23 -3.05 10.56
C MET A 346 -15.17 -1.65 9.94
N HIS A 347 -16.05 -1.36 8.99
CA HIS A 347 -16.08 -0.13 8.22
C HIS A 347 -17.24 0.78 8.61
N GLU A 348 -18.33 0.27 9.18
CA GLU A 348 -19.52 1.06 9.53
C GLU A 348 -19.19 2.19 10.52
N VAL A 349 -19.10 1.89 11.81
CA VAL A 349 -18.70 2.86 12.84
C VAL A 349 -17.60 2.25 13.68
N TRP A 350 -16.36 2.68 13.44
CA TRP A 350 -15.18 2.17 14.15
C TRP A 350 -14.75 3.16 15.24
N ARG A 351 -14.25 2.62 16.35
CA ARG A 351 -13.75 3.43 17.47
C ARG A 351 -12.24 3.30 17.52
N PHE A 352 -11.56 4.41 17.75
CA PHE A 352 -10.11 4.40 17.83
C PHE A 352 -9.60 4.88 19.17
N LYS A 353 -8.50 4.28 19.60
CA LYS A 353 -7.72 4.69 20.76
C LYS A 353 -6.24 4.76 20.41
N SER A 354 -5.57 5.76 20.96
CA SER A 354 -4.13 5.85 21.07
C SER A 354 -3.75 6.08 22.55
N ASN A 355 -2.48 6.36 22.82
CA ASN A 355 -1.96 6.71 24.13
C ASN A 355 -2.70 7.91 24.73
N ASN A 356 -2.85 8.98 23.95
CA ASN A 356 -3.43 10.23 24.44
C ASN A 356 -4.75 10.63 23.79
N TYR A 357 -5.14 9.97 22.70
CA TYR A 357 -6.27 10.38 21.85
C TYR A 357 -7.29 9.27 21.66
N TRP A 358 -8.56 9.63 21.57
CA TRP A 358 -9.63 8.69 21.24
C TRP A 358 -10.81 9.37 20.56
N GLY A 359 -11.56 8.57 19.79
CA GLY A 359 -12.72 9.03 19.04
C GLY A 359 -13.33 7.89 18.23
N TYR A 360 -14.10 8.26 17.22
CA TYR A 360 -14.72 7.31 16.29
C TYR A 360 -14.62 7.83 14.87
N GLY A 361 -14.80 6.95 13.88
CA GLY A 361 -14.95 7.28 12.48
C GLY A 361 -16.01 6.42 11.82
N LYS A 362 -16.36 6.79 10.58
CA LYS A 362 -17.38 6.11 9.80
C LYS A 362 -16.86 5.90 8.38
N ALA A 363 -17.02 4.71 7.84
CA ALA A 363 -16.83 4.37 6.42
C ALA A 363 -15.60 5.02 5.78
N VAL A 364 -14.41 4.66 6.28
CA VAL A 364 -13.11 5.11 5.75
C VAL A 364 -12.17 3.91 5.71
N ARG A 365 -11.24 3.88 4.75
CA ARG A 365 -10.20 2.85 4.72
C ARG A 365 -9.22 3.05 5.87
N LEU A 366 -8.93 1.99 6.62
CA LEU A 366 -7.93 2.04 7.69
C LEU A 366 -6.63 1.40 7.20
N THR A 367 -5.52 2.12 7.35
CA THR A 367 -4.21 1.76 6.77
C THR A 367 -3.65 0.40 7.22
N GLY A 368 -4.08 -0.12 8.37
CA GLY A 368 -3.59 -1.35 8.99
C GLY A 368 -4.64 -2.46 9.07
N GLN A 369 -5.63 -2.47 8.17
CA GLN A 369 -6.59 -3.57 8.01
C GLN A 369 -6.03 -4.70 7.15
N ALA A 370 -6.57 -5.91 7.33
CA ALA A 370 -6.23 -7.06 6.49
C ALA A 370 -6.52 -6.82 5.00
N THR A 371 -7.51 -5.98 4.69
CA THR A 371 -7.93 -5.67 3.32
C THR A 371 -7.30 -4.41 2.74
N THR A 372 -6.40 -3.70 3.42
CA THR A 372 -5.91 -2.40 2.91
C THR A 372 -5.40 -2.49 1.48
N ALA A 373 -4.54 -3.47 1.19
CA ALA A 373 -3.94 -3.60 -0.14
C ALA A 373 -4.97 -3.98 -1.23
N ILE A 374 -5.79 -5.00 -1.00
CA ILE A 374 -6.78 -5.46 -2.01
C ILE A 374 -7.94 -4.46 -2.14
N GLY A 375 -8.40 -3.91 -1.02
CA GLY A 375 -9.45 -2.91 -0.99
C GLY A 375 -9.02 -1.63 -1.69
N ASN A 376 -7.77 -1.19 -1.54
CA ASN A 376 -7.25 -0.06 -2.31
C ASN A 376 -7.13 -0.39 -3.79
N CYS A 377 -6.70 -1.60 -4.16
CA CYS A 377 -6.66 -2.03 -5.55
C CYS A 377 -8.07 -2.02 -6.20
N ILE A 378 -9.09 -2.47 -5.46
CA ILE A 378 -10.50 -2.45 -5.93
C ILE A 378 -11.01 -1.00 -6.02
N THR A 379 -10.67 -0.14 -5.05
CA THR A 379 -10.98 1.30 -5.11
C THR A 379 -10.32 1.96 -6.31
N ASP A 380 -9.07 1.66 -6.59
CA ASP A 380 -8.37 2.25 -7.71
C ASP A 380 -8.92 1.75 -9.06
N SER A 381 -9.23 0.45 -9.14
CA SER A 381 -9.89 -0.16 -10.30
C SER A 381 -11.28 0.43 -10.54
N GLN A 382 -12.11 0.62 -9.52
CA GLN A 382 -13.47 1.14 -9.71
C GLN A 382 -13.46 2.61 -10.16
N VAL A 383 -12.49 3.40 -9.69
CA VAL A 383 -12.32 4.81 -10.05
C VAL A 383 -11.86 4.95 -11.51
N HIS A 384 -11.06 4.01 -11.99
CA HIS A 384 -10.50 4.00 -13.35
C HIS A 384 -11.30 3.18 -14.38
N GLN A 385 -12.36 2.50 -13.96
CA GLN A 385 -13.13 1.55 -14.80
C GLN A 385 -13.53 2.14 -16.16
N GLU A 386 -14.18 3.30 -16.18
CA GLU A 386 -14.67 3.91 -17.42
C GLU A 386 -13.53 4.31 -18.37
N PHE A 387 -12.43 4.80 -17.80
CA PHE A 387 -11.23 5.19 -18.55
C PHE A 387 -10.58 3.97 -19.19
N VAL A 388 -10.40 2.89 -18.42
CA VAL A 388 -9.83 1.63 -18.92
C VAL A 388 -10.71 1.06 -20.01
N ARG A 389 -12.03 0.98 -19.80
CA ARG A 389 -12.98 0.47 -20.79
C ARG A 389 -12.90 1.26 -22.11
N SER A 390 -12.85 2.59 -22.03
CA SER A 390 -12.81 3.46 -23.22
C SER A 390 -11.49 3.39 -23.98
N ASN A 391 -10.40 2.99 -23.32
CA ASN A 391 -9.06 2.91 -23.91
C ASN A 391 -8.55 1.45 -24.01
N PHE A 392 -9.42 0.45 -23.85
CA PHE A 392 -9.00 -0.96 -23.72
C PHE A 392 -8.29 -1.50 -24.96
N GLN A 393 -8.65 -0.98 -26.15
CA GLN A 393 -8.04 -1.38 -27.41
C GLN A 393 -6.57 -0.97 -27.51
N ILE A 394 -6.22 0.21 -27.00
CA ILE A 394 -4.83 0.72 -27.01
C ILE A 394 -4.05 0.32 -25.75
N LEU A 395 -4.74 -0.25 -24.74
CA LEU A 395 -4.12 -0.78 -23.53
C LEU A 395 -3.37 -2.07 -23.85
N GLN A 396 -2.10 -2.12 -23.49
CA GLN A 396 -1.29 -3.34 -23.56
C GLN A 396 -1.17 -4.01 -22.20
N LEU A 397 -1.02 -3.22 -21.14
CA LEU A 397 -0.87 -3.71 -19.78
C LEU A 397 -1.32 -2.63 -18.79
N ALA A 398 -2.11 -3.00 -17.79
CA ALA A 398 -2.41 -2.19 -16.62
C ALA A 398 -1.84 -2.90 -15.38
N LEU A 399 -1.01 -2.18 -14.62
CA LEU A 399 -0.43 -2.64 -13.38
C LEU A 399 -1.14 -1.93 -12.22
N PHE A 400 -1.56 -2.71 -11.22
CA PHE A 400 -2.20 -2.20 -10.00
C PHE A 400 -1.50 -2.76 -8.76
N LEU A 401 -1.25 -1.91 -7.76
CA LEU A 401 -0.86 -2.32 -6.41
C LEU A 401 -1.34 -1.29 -5.37
N GLY A 402 -2.46 -1.59 -4.71
CA GLY A 402 -3.02 -0.68 -3.72
C GLY A 402 -3.57 0.57 -4.40
N ASP A 403 -3.05 1.74 -4.04
CA ASP A 403 -3.37 3.04 -4.65
C ASP A 403 -2.44 3.42 -5.81
N ASP A 404 -1.45 2.59 -6.12
CA ASP A 404 -0.49 2.80 -7.22
C ASP A 404 -0.95 2.08 -8.49
N MET A 405 -0.96 2.79 -9.61
CA MET A 405 -1.27 2.24 -10.92
C MET A 405 -0.41 2.84 -12.03
N CYS A 406 -0.08 2.01 -13.00
CA CYS A 406 0.55 2.45 -14.24
C CYS A 406 0.03 1.62 -15.42
N MET A 407 -0.27 2.27 -16.54
CA MET A 407 -0.73 1.62 -17.77
C MET A 407 0.29 1.81 -18.89
N VAL A 408 0.56 0.74 -19.64
CA VAL A 408 1.36 0.71 -20.86
C VAL A 408 0.42 0.75 -22.05
N LEU A 409 0.57 1.76 -22.91
CA LEU A 409 -0.36 2.02 -24.02
C LEU A 409 0.40 2.12 -25.35
N SER A 410 -0.22 1.61 -26.41
CA SER A 410 0.29 1.75 -27.78
C SER A 410 0.10 3.16 -28.34
N GLU A 411 -0.76 3.97 -27.73
CA GLU A 411 -1.08 5.33 -28.13
C GLU A 411 -1.37 6.21 -26.90
N ARG A 412 -1.39 7.53 -27.09
CA ARG A 412 -1.75 8.46 -26.00
C ARG A 412 -3.26 8.33 -25.73
N PRO A 413 -3.68 8.02 -24.50
CA PRO A 413 -5.10 7.82 -24.19
C PRO A 413 -5.84 9.15 -24.14
N ASN A 414 -7.15 9.09 -24.32
CA ASN A 414 -8.01 10.24 -24.11
C ASN A 414 -8.34 10.41 -22.62
N THR A 415 -7.79 11.45 -22.00
CA THR A 415 -8.03 11.77 -20.58
C THR A 415 -9.09 12.85 -20.38
N LYS A 416 -9.82 13.23 -21.44
CA LYS A 416 -10.88 14.24 -21.38
C LYS A 416 -11.91 13.84 -20.34
N ASN A 417 -12.16 14.72 -19.39
CA ASN A 417 -13.05 14.55 -18.23
C ASN A 417 -12.58 13.57 -17.13
N LEU A 418 -11.43 12.90 -17.24
CA LEU A 418 -11.00 11.91 -16.25
C LEU A 418 -10.98 12.48 -14.81
N ARG A 419 -10.21 13.56 -14.58
CA ARG A 419 -10.12 14.20 -13.25
C ARG A 419 -11.49 14.65 -12.73
N LYS A 420 -12.32 15.20 -13.62
CA LYS A 420 -13.66 15.67 -13.28
C LYS A 420 -14.54 14.50 -12.84
N ASN A 421 -14.57 13.41 -13.60
CA ASN A 421 -15.37 12.23 -13.31
C ASN A 421 -14.93 11.59 -11.99
N ILE A 422 -13.63 11.45 -11.76
CA ILE A 422 -13.09 10.90 -10.50
C ILE A 422 -13.54 11.77 -9.31
N ALA A 423 -13.45 13.08 -9.43
CA ALA A 423 -13.87 14.01 -8.38
C ALA A 423 -15.37 13.97 -8.11
N THR A 424 -16.19 14.09 -9.16
CA THR A 424 -17.65 14.24 -9.02
C THR A 424 -18.38 12.93 -8.75
N ARG A 425 -17.78 11.77 -9.07
CA ARG A 425 -18.39 10.44 -8.86
C ARG A 425 -17.82 9.71 -7.65
N PHE A 426 -16.54 9.89 -7.34
CA PHE A 426 -15.86 9.10 -6.32
C PHE A 426 -15.33 9.91 -5.15
N ASN A 427 -15.51 11.24 -5.15
CA ASN A 427 -15.00 12.11 -4.08
C ASN A 427 -13.47 12.12 -3.97
N MET A 428 -12.76 11.86 -5.08
CA MET A 428 -11.30 11.77 -5.09
C MET A 428 -10.69 12.80 -6.03
N GLN A 429 -9.51 13.31 -5.67
CA GLN A 429 -8.72 14.14 -6.57
C GLN A 429 -7.63 13.27 -7.19
N SER A 430 -7.40 13.45 -8.48
CA SER A 430 -6.45 12.63 -9.23
C SER A 430 -5.46 13.52 -9.97
N LYS A 431 -4.24 13.00 -10.14
CA LYS A 431 -3.15 13.66 -10.86
C LYS A 431 -2.71 12.75 -12.00
N ASP A 432 -3.48 12.80 -13.10
CA ASP A 432 -3.11 12.03 -14.28
C ASP A 432 -1.94 12.66 -15.02
N ALA A 433 -1.06 11.80 -15.53
CA ALA A 433 0.10 12.20 -16.31
C ALA A 433 0.38 11.18 -17.42
N TRP A 434 0.88 11.69 -18.54
CA TRP A 434 1.32 10.90 -19.68
C TRP A 434 2.82 11.09 -19.87
N TYR A 435 3.56 10.00 -19.84
CA TYR A 435 5.01 9.98 -19.97
C TYR A 435 5.41 9.15 -21.19
N LYS A 436 6.25 9.71 -22.06
CA LYS A 436 6.87 8.90 -23.13
C LYS A 436 7.87 7.88 -22.57
N ASN A 437 8.49 8.22 -21.44
CA ASN A 437 9.48 7.45 -20.72
C ASN A 437 9.56 7.98 -19.29
N GLY A 438 10.02 7.18 -18.32
CA GLY A 438 10.26 7.66 -16.96
C GLY A 438 9.03 7.70 -16.05
N ALA A 439 7.95 6.99 -16.41
CA ALA A 439 6.80 6.83 -15.52
C ALA A 439 7.17 6.02 -14.26
N THR A 440 6.31 6.04 -13.24
CA THR A 440 6.49 5.40 -11.95
C THR A 440 5.45 4.32 -11.71
N PHE A 441 5.89 3.18 -11.20
CA PHE A 441 5.02 2.17 -10.60
C PHE A 441 5.75 1.51 -9.44
N CYS A 442 5.12 1.43 -8.26
CA CYS A 442 5.70 0.89 -7.03
C CYS A 442 7.05 1.54 -6.67
N SER A 443 7.20 2.85 -6.90
CA SER A 443 8.47 3.58 -6.77
C SER A 443 9.63 3.11 -7.69
N MET A 444 9.36 2.25 -8.68
CA MET A 444 10.26 1.89 -9.76
C MET A 444 9.95 2.70 -11.02
N VAL A 445 10.85 2.69 -12.01
CA VAL A 445 10.72 3.51 -13.21
C VAL A 445 10.34 2.64 -14.42
N MET A 446 9.31 3.03 -15.15
CA MET A 446 8.96 2.46 -16.44
C MET A 446 9.89 3.02 -17.52
N SER A 447 10.58 2.13 -18.20
CA SER A 447 11.51 2.46 -19.27
C SER A 447 10.99 1.96 -20.61
N ARG A 448 11.06 2.82 -21.63
CA ARG A 448 10.84 2.42 -23.02
C ARG A 448 12.13 1.86 -23.60
N THR A 449 12.05 0.65 -24.14
CA THR A 449 13.16 -0.01 -24.85
C THR A 449 12.95 0.13 -26.37
N PRO A 450 13.97 -0.15 -27.21
CA PRO A 450 13.80 -0.11 -28.66
C PRO A 450 12.67 -1.02 -29.18
N THR A 451 12.37 -2.11 -28.47
CA THR A 451 11.40 -3.13 -28.89
C THR A 451 10.09 -3.12 -28.09
N GLY A 452 9.98 -2.30 -27.04
CA GLY A 452 8.87 -2.38 -26.09
C GLY A 452 9.08 -1.52 -24.86
N ALA A 453 8.86 -2.08 -23.69
CA ALA A 453 9.07 -1.43 -22.40
C ALA A 453 9.61 -2.41 -21.37
N GLU A 454 10.07 -1.91 -20.24
CA GLU A 454 10.42 -2.68 -19.05
C GLU A 454 10.30 -1.82 -17.79
N LEU A 455 10.51 -2.44 -16.63
CA LEU A 455 10.62 -1.75 -15.36
C LEU A 455 12.08 -1.78 -14.90
N CYS A 456 12.55 -0.71 -14.27
CA CYS A 456 13.92 -0.56 -13.80
C CYS A 456 13.98 0.18 -12.44
N PRO A 457 15.10 0.11 -11.70
CA PRO A 457 15.20 0.78 -10.40
C PRO A 457 15.27 2.30 -10.53
N ASP A 458 14.63 3.00 -9.59
CA ASP A 458 14.78 4.43 -9.42
C ASP A 458 16.06 4.74 -8.61
N VAL A 459 17.22 4.77 -9.28
CA VAL A 459 18.53 4.92 -8.62
C VAL A 459 18.67 6.25 -7.86
N VAL A 460 18.05 7.32 -8.37
CA VAL A 460 18.04 8.65 -7.75
C VAL A 460 17.24 8.61 -6.45
N ARG A 461 16.02 8.05 -6.50
CA ARG A 461 15.19 7.87 -5.31
C ARG A 461 15.87 6.98 -4.28
N LEU A 462 16.44 5.85 -4.71
CA LEU A 462 17.13 4.91 -3.82
C LEU A 462 18.30 5.60 -3.10
N LYS A 463 19.14 6.35 -3.81
CA LYS A 463 20.21 7.16 -3.22
C LYS A 463 19.70 8.05 -2.10
N PHE A 464 18.70 8.89 -2.35
CA PHE A 464 18.20 9.79 -1.31
C PHE A 464 17.48 9.06 -0.18
N ARG A 465 16.70 8.00 -0.46
CA ARG A 465 16.05 7.21 0.60
C ARG A 465 17.07 6.57 1.53
N TYR A 466 18.24 6.17 1.01
CA TYR A 466 19.29 5.53 1.78
C TYR A 466 19.86 6.45 2.87
N GLU A 467 19.99 7.76 2.59
CA GLU A 467 20.67 8.78 3.43
C GLU A 467 20.15 8.94 4.86
N VAL A 468 18.91 8.53 5.17
CA VAL A 468 18.30 8.75 6.51
C VAL A 468 17.64 7.46 6.98
N THR A 469 18.02 6.98 8.17
CA THR A 469 17.39 5.80 8.80
C THR A 469 16.01 6.15 9.36
N ASN A 470 15.12 5.18 9.52
CA ASN A 470 13.80 5.47 10.10
C ASN A 470 13.90 5.77 11.60
N GLY A 471 14.77 5.04 12.30
CA GLY A 471 15.04 5.21 13.72
C GLY A 471 16.48 4.87 14.10
N VAL A 472 16.90 5.35 15.27
CA VAL A 472 18.26 5.18 15.81
C VAL A 472 18.65 3.71 15.98
N HIS A 473 17.68 2.85 16.33
CA HIS A 473 17.90 1.41 16.49
C HIS A 473 18.32 0.69 15.18
N GLU A 474 18.10 1.31 14.02
CA GLU A 474 18.56 0.78 12.72
C GLU A 474 20.06 1.08 12.47
N ALA A 475 20.68 1.96 13.24
CA ALA A 475 22.04 2.43 13.00
C ALA A 475 23.12 1.62 13.73
N ASN A 476 22.94 0.31 13.83
CA ASN A 476 24.01 -0.60 14.23
C ASN A 476 24.66 -1.23 12.99
N LYS A 477 25.87 -1.77 13.13
CA LYS A 477 26.66 -2.29 12.01
C LYS A 477 25.90 -3.35 11.20
N GLU A 478 25.20 -4.26 11.88
CA GLU A 478 24.44 -5.34 11.25
C GLU A 478 23.25 -4.80 10.44
N ASN A 479 22.43 -3.93 11.04
CA ASN A 479 21.26 -3.34 10.38
C ASN A 479 21.66 -2.45 9.20
N ILE A 480 22.76 -1.71 9.30
CA ILE A 480 23.30 -0.93 8.17
C ILE A 480 23.77 -1.85 7.05
N LEU A 481 24.45 -2.96 7.37
CA LEU A 481 24.87 -3.95 6.38
C LEU A 481 23.66 -4.60 5.68
N MET A 482 22.62 -4.95 6.43
CA MET A 482 21.36 -5.47 5.89
C MET A 482 20.61 -4.45 5.04
N ARG A 483 20.66 -3.17 5.41
CA ARG A 483 20.13 -2.07 4.61
C ARG A 483 20.88 -1.95 3.28
N LYS A 484 22.22 -2.00 3.29
CA LYS A 484 23.02 -2.02 2.06
C LYS A 484 22.63 -3.18 1.16
N ALA A 485 22.54 -4.39 1.73
CA ALA A 485 22.13 -5.59 1.01
C ALA A 485 20.74 -5.44 0.36
N SER A 486 19.76 -4.93 1.10
CA SER A 486 18.39 -4.71 0.60
C SER A 486 18.35 -3.72 -0.57
N TYR A 487 19.09 -2.62 -0.50
CA TYR A 487 19.12 -1.65 -1.59
C TYR A 487 19.90 -2.17 -2.80
N ILE A 488 20.99 -2.92 -2.61
CA ILE A 488 21.72 -3.57 -3.71
C ILE A 488 20.82 -4.58 -4.44
N MET A 489 19.99 -5.34 -3.72
CA MET A 489 19.00 -6.22 -4.34
C MET A 489 17.99 -5.45 -5.19
N MET A 490 17.54 -4.28 -4.72
CA MET A 490 16.64 -3.41 -5.50
C MET A 490 17.33 -2.78 -6.71
N LEU A 491 18.61 -2.41 -6.59
CA LEU A 491 19.40 -1.93 -7.72
C LEU A 491 19.60 -3.01 -8.78
N GLY A 492 19.57 -4.30 -8.42
CA GLY A 492 19.82 -5.39 -9.36
C GLY A 492 21.29 -5.51 -9.76
N GLU A 493 21.56 -6.42 -10.69
CA GLU A 493 22.89 -6.62 -11.26
C GLU A 493 23.24 -5.45 -12.21
N GLY A 494 24.43 -4.89 -12.04
CA GLY A 494 24.92 -3.78 -12.85
C GLY A 494 26.43 -3.58 -12.67
N PRO A 495 27.02 -2.53 -13.29
CA PRO A 495 28.44 -2.24 -13.16
C PRO A 495 28.85 -2.12 -11.69
N ASN A 496 29.96 -2.76 -11.31
CA ASN A 496 30.55 -2.74 -9.96
C ASN A 496 29.73 -3.38 -8.82
N ILE A 497 28.46 -3.75 -9.02
CA ILE A 497 27.62 -4.35 -7.95
C ILE A 497 28.22 -5.66 -7.43
N LYS A 498 28.69 -6.54 -8.32
CA LYS A 498 29.34 -7.81 -7.92
C LYS A 498 30.59 -7.59 -7.08
N VAL A 499 31.37 -6.56 -7.42
CA VAL A 499 32.59 -6.21 -6.68
C VAL A 499 32.23 -5.78 -5.26
N VAL A 500 31.20 -4.92 -5.12
CA VAL A 500 30.71 -4.47 -3.80
C VAL A 500 30.17 -5.63 -2.97
N VAL A 501 29.36 -6.53 -3.56
CA VAL A 501 28.82 -7.72 -2.88
C VAL A 501 29.94 -8.60 -2.33
N ASN A 502 30.99 -8.84 -3.14
CA ASN A 502 32.14 -9.63 -2.73
C ASN A 502 32.98 -8.93 -1.65
N GLN A 503 33.28 -7.63 -1.82
CA GLN A 503 34.05 -6.84 -0.85
C GLN A 503 33.38 -6.78 0.52
N LEU A 504 32.06 -6.65 0.55
CA LEU A 504 31.26 -6.59 1.78
C LEU A 504 30.83 -7.97 2.29
N SER A 505 31.18 -9.05 1.58
CA SER A 505 30.76 -10.43 1.90
C SER A 505 29.26 -10.56 2.14
N LEU A 506 28.44 -9.91 1.30
CA LEU A 506 26.99 -9.89 1.49
C LEU A 506 26.36 -11.22 1.04
N PRO A 507 25.41 -11.80 1.80
CA PRO A 507 24.75 -13.05 1.47
C PRO A 507 23.60 -12.85 0.46
N ILE A 508 23.87 -12.14 -0.64
CA ILE A 508 22.86 -11.80 -1.65
C ILE A 508 23.36 -12.08 -3.06
N LYS A 509 22.41 -12.29 -3.97
CA LYS A 509 22.66 -12.45 -5.40
C LYS A 509 21.71 -11.53 -6.18
N PRO A 510 22.13 -10.29 -6.48
CA PRO A 510 21.33 -9.38 -7.29
C PRO A 510 21.02 -9.99 -8.65
N LEU A 511 19.79 -9.80 -9.13
CA LEU A 511 19.35 -10.31 -10.43
C LEU A 511 19.54 -9.24 -11.50
N LEU A 512 19.88 -9.65 -12.72
CA LEU A 512 19.77 -8.79 -13.89
C LEU A 512 18.31 -8.78 -14.34
N TRP A 513 17.58 -7.69 -14.07
CA TRP A 513 16.13 -7.62 -14.32
C TRP A 513 15.68 -6.44 -15.20
N TYR A 514 16.62 -5.64 -15.68
CA TYR A 514 16.41 -4.50 -16.57
C TYR A 514 17.65 -4.26 -17.46
N ASP A 515 17.49 -3.53 -18.56
CA ASP A 515 18.61 -3.04 -19.37
C ASP A 515 19.18 -1.74 -18.80
N PHE A 516 20.49 -1.72 -18.58
CA PHE A 516 21.17 -0.64 -17.86
C PHE A 516 21.09 0.71 -18.60
N GLU A 517 21.26 0.70 -19.93
CA GLU A 517 21.15 1.92 -20.76
C GLU A 517 19.73 2.46 -20.82
N SER A 518 18.74 1.57 -20.91
CA SER A 518 17.32 1.93 -20.86
C SER A 518 16.95 2.51 -19.49
N MET A 519 17.53 2.01 -18.40
CA MET A 519 17.37 2.58 -17.07
C MET A 519 17.96 3.98 -16.97
N ILE A 520 19.20 4.20 -17.41
CA ILE A 520 19.84 5.53 -17.38
C ILE A 520 18.99 6.56 -18.11
N ARG A 521 18.50 6.23 -19.30
CA ARG A 521 17.64 7.10 -20.11
C ARG A 521 16.33 7.42 -19.40
N ALA A 522 15.62 6.41 -18.89
CA ALA A 522 14.33 6.61 -18.23
C ALA A 522 14.44 7.41 -16.92
N VAL A 523 15.48 7.16 -16.13
CA VAL A 523 15.78 7.94 -14.92
C VAL A 523 16.19 9.37 -15.29
N GLY A 524 17.00 9.53 -16.34
CA GLY A 524 17.38 10.83 -16.90
C GLY A 524 16.16 11.65 -17.31
N ASP A 525 15.24 11.05 -18.08
CA ASP A 525 13.99 11.68 -18.51
C ASP A 525 13.11 12.06 -17.30
N LYS A 526 12.99 11.18 -16.31
CA LYS A 526 12.18 11.41 -15.10
C LYS A 526 12.67 12.58 -14.26
N TYR A 527 13.98 12.68 -14.07
CA TYR A 527 14.60 13.68 -13.19
C TYR A 527 15.18 14.88 -13.93
N ASN A 528 15.04 14.94 -15.26
CA ASN A 528 15.69 15.92 -16.13
C ASN A 528 17.22 15.96 -15.88
N MET A 529 17.84 14.78 -15.88
CA MET A 529 19.26 14.56 -15.66
C MET A 529 19.94 14.01 -16.91
N SER A 530 21.20 14.39 -17.14
CA SER A 530 22.02 13.77 -18.19
C SER A 530 22.43 12.34 -17.80
N HIS A 531 22.82 11.53 -18.77
CA HIS A 531 23.29 10.16 -18.51
C HIS A 531 24.48 10.13 -17.55
N VAL A 532 25.39 11.10 -17.68
CA VAL A 532 26.56 11.25 -16.82
C VAL A 532 26.15 11.51 -15.37
N GLN A 533 25.12 12.33 -15.16
CA GLN A 533 24.58 12.62 -13.83
C GLN A 533 23.99 11.37 -13.17
N VAL A 534 23.17 10.62 -13.90
CA VAL A 534 22.58 9.37 -13.39
C VAL A 534 23.69 8.35 -13.05
N MET A 535 24.71 8.23 -13.90
CA MET A 535 25.87 7.36 -13.66
C MET A 535 26.71 7.76 -12.44
N GLY A 536 26.87 9.07 -12.22
CA GLY A 536 27.54 9.60 -11.03
C GLY A 536 26.86 9.13 -9.74
N ILE A 537 25.52 9.14 -9.71
CA ILE A 537 24.73 8.69 -8.55
C ILE A 537 24.95 7.21 -8.26
N ILE A 538 24.96 6.35 -9.30
CA ILE A 538 25.18 4.90 -9.15
C ILE A 538 26.58 4.63 -8.62
N THR A 539 27.58 5.37 -9.11
CA THR A 539 28.98 5.23 -8.70
C THR A 539 29.19 5.61 -7.24
N ILE A 540 28.57 6.70 -6.78
CA ILE A 540 28.59 7.11 -5.37
C ILE A 540 27.96 6.02 -4.50
N TYR A 541 26.83 5.47 -4.93
CA TYR A 541 26.14 4.41 -4.21
C TYR A 541 27.01 3.17 -3.98
N CYS A 542 27.84 2.80 -4.96
CA CYS A 542 28.75 1.66 -4.87
C CYS A 542 29.99 1.94 -4.00
N LYS A 543 30.31 3.20 -3.69
CA LYS A 543 31.47 3.60 -2.89
C LYS A 543 31.11 3.87 -1.42
N CYS A 544 29.85 4.18 -1.10
CA CYS A 544 29.36 4.47 0.25
C CYS A 544 29.00 3.21 1.06
#